data_AF-A0A7J7KTM3-F1
#
_entry.id   AF-A0A7J7KTM3-F1
#
_cell.length_a   1.000
_cell.length_b   1.000
_cell.length_c   1.000
_cell.angle_alpha   90.00
_cell.angle_beta   90.00
_cell.angle_gamma   90.00
#
_symmetry.space_group_name_H-M   'P 1'
#
loop_
_entity.id
_entity.type
_entity.pdbx_description
1 polymer ?
#
loop_
_entity_poly.entity_id
_entity_poly.type
_entity_poly.pdbx_seq_one_letter_code
_entity_poly.pdbx_strand_id
1 'polypeptide(L)'
;MPISPGMKKRIRNGKYEFPMQSGHVSHLKSLIMSRSLCTLLAKNLIQNLLNTDPDKRYTIGQVLQHPWIAQNTAVPQTPLCTTNILKEEVENWVDVKEEIDRAIAERRIDEEQIQLKNVRASSNKLLERRRNKK
;
A
#
# COMPACT_ATOMS: atom_id res chain seq x y z
N MET A 1 -17.11 -2.43 0.56
CA MET A 1 -16.98 -3.92 0.44
C MET A 1 -15.74 -4.41 1.19
N PRO A 2 -15.78 -5.51 1.98
CA PRO A 2 -14.61 -5.98 2.71
C PRO A 2 -13.52 -6.50 1.77
N ILE A 3 -12.25 -6.18 2.07
CA ILE A 3 -11.09 -6.65 1.30
C ILE A 3 -11.02 -8.18 1.40
N SER A 4 -11.29 -8.85 0.28
CA SER A 4 -11.19 -10.31 0.20
C SER A 4 -9.80 -10.82 0.65
N PRO A 5 -9.70 -11.96 1.34
CA PRO A 5 -8.42 -12.56 1.76
C PRO A 5 -7.39 -12.70 0.61
N GLY A 6 -7.87 -12.95 -0.61
CA GLY A 6 -7.01 -13.00 -1.81
C GLY A 6 -6.43 -11.63 -2.18
N MET A 7 -7.20 -10.55 -1.98
CA MET A 7 -6.77 -9.17 -2.24
C MET A 7 -5.69 -8.75 -1.24
N LYS A 8 -5.82 -9.10 0.05
CA LYS A 8 -4.77 -8.87 1.07
C LYS A 8 -3.45 -9.57 0.69
N LYS A 9 -3.52 -10.82 0.21
CA LYS A 9 -2.33 -11.59 -0.22
C LYS A 9 -1.64 -10.96 -1.44
N ARG A 10 -2.42 -10.38 -2.37
CA ARG A 10 -1.90 -9.69 -3.57
C ARG A 10 -1.24 -8.35 -3.24
N ILE A 11 -1.85 -7.57 -2.34
CA ILE A 11 -1.28 -6.33 -1.79
C ILE A 11 0.04 -6.61 -1.07
N ARG A 12 0.10 -7.68 -0.26
CA ARG A 12 1.33 -8.10 0.43
C ARG A 12 2.45 -8.49 -0.54
N ASN A 13 2.10 -9.01 -1.71
CA ASN A 13 3.04 -9.37 -2.77
C ASN A 13 3.37 -8.21 -3.73
N GLY A 14 2.98 -6.97 -3.41
CA GLY A 14 3.25 -5.79 -4.24
C GLY A 14 2.43 -5.70 -5.54
N LYS A 15 1.43 -6.57 -5.73
CA LYS A 15 0.55 -6.55 -6.90
C LYS A 15 -0.66 -5.65 -6.63
N TYR A 16 -0.44 -4.34 -6.77
CA TYR A 16 -1.49 -3.33 -6.69
C TYR A 16 -2.22 -3.25 -8.04
N GLU A 17 -3.45 -3.77 -8.08
CA GLU A 17 -4.33 -3.61 -9.23
C GLU A 17 -5.22 -2.39 -9.06
N PHE A 18 -5.43 -1.65 -10.14
CA PHE A 18 -6.38 -0.55 -10.18
C PHE A 18 -7.68 -1.10 -10.77
N PRO A 19 -8.73 -1.33 -9.95
CA PRO A 19 -9.98 -1.87 -10.45
C PRO A 19 -10.57 -0.93 -11.49
N MET A 20 -11.00 -1.47 -12.63
CA MET A 20 -11.78 -0.72 -13.60
C MET A 20 -13.16 -0.51 -12.98
N GLN A 21 -13.55 0.73 -12.72
CA GLN A 21 -14.83 1.05 -12.10
C GLN A 21 -15.96 0.45 -12.95
N SER A 22 -16.61 -0.61 -12.48
CA SER A 22 -17.70 -1.27 -13.22
C SER A 22 -19.07 -0.62 -13.00
N GLY A 23 -19.11 0.58 -12.41
CA GLY A 23 -20.36 1.19 -11.92
C GLY A 23 -20.98 2.23 -12.84
N HIS A 24 -20.29 3.35 -13.13
CA HIS A 24 -20.99 4.54 -13.65
C HIS A 24 -20.15 5.43 -14.59
N VAL A 25 -19.12 4.88 -15.22
CA VAL A 25 -18.34 5.60 -16.23
C VAL A 25 -18.71 5.04 -17.59
N SER A 26 -19.21 5.88 -18.50
CA SER A 26 -19.52 5.46 -19.87
C SER A 26 -18.32 4.71 -20.46
N HIS A 27 -18.57 3.58 -21.13
CA HIS A 27 -17.54 2.66 -21.64
C HIS A 27 -16.40 3.40 -22.39
N LEU A 28 -16.75 4.44 -23.14
CA LEU A 28 -15.82 5.35 -23.81
C LEU A 28 -14.94 6.18 -22.87
N LYS A 29 -15.48 6.79 -21.80
CA LYS A 29 -14.69 7.54 -20.81
C LYS A 29 -13.76 6.61 -20.03
N SER A 30 -14.18 5.38 -19.74
CA SER A 30 -13.35 4.36 -19.09
C SER A 30 -12.17 3.92 -19.99
N LEU A 31 -12.42 3.72 -21.29
CA LEU A 31 -11.40 3.42 -22.29
C LEU A 31 -10.42 4.58 -22.50
N ILE A 32 -10.92 5.82 -22.60
CA ILE A 32 -10.09 7.02 -22.74
C ILE A 32 -9.26 7.26 -21.48
N MET A 33 -9.83 7.03 -20.29
CA MET A 33 -9.11 7.09 -19.02
C MET A 33 -8.02 6.03 -18.91
N SER A 34 -8.31 4.79 -19.29
CA SER A 34 -7.32 3.70 -19.26
C SER A 34 -6.18 3.94 -20.26
N ARG A 35 -6.45 4.61 -21.38
CA ARG A 35 -5.48 4.97 -22.43
C ARG A 35 -4.80 6.33 -22.24
N SER A 36 -5.24 7.14 -21.27
CA SER A 36 -4.66 8.44 -21.01
C SER A 36 -3.25 8.28 -20.44
N LEU A 37 -2.26 8.91 -21.09
CA LEU A 37 -0.86 8.93 -20.61
C LEU A 37 -0.77 9.43 -19.17
N CYS A 38 -1.64 10.37 -18.81
CA CYS A 38 -1.77 10.94 -17.48
C CYS A 38 -2.16 9.90 -16.44
N THR A 39 -3.14 9.04 -16.75
CA THR A 39 -3.55 7.94 -15.86
C THR A 39 -2.45 6.87 -15.76
N LEU A 40 -1.70 6.62 -16.84
CA LEU A 40 -0.56 5.70 -16.81
C LEU A 40 0.58 6.23 -15.92
N LEU A 41 0.94 7.51 -16.06
CA LEU A 41 1.94 8.18 -15.23
C LEU A 41 1.53 8.18 -13.75
N ALA A 42 0.26 8.49 -13.46
CA ALA A 42 -0.25 8.45 -12.08
C ALA A 42 -0.18 7.03 -11.49
N LYS A 43 -0.60 6.01 -12.24
CA LYS A 43 -0.54 4.61 -11.81
C LYS A 43 0.90 4.14 -11.61
N ASN A 44 1.80 4.50 -12.51
CA ASN A 44 3.23 4.18 -12.40
C ASN A 44 3.85 4.80 -11.14
N LEU A 45 3.54 6.07 -10.86
CA LEU A 45 4.00 6.74 -9.65
C LEU A 45 3.55 6.00 -8.38
N ILE A 46 2.27 5.62 -8.29
CA ILE A 46 1.72 4.89 -7.15
C ILE A 46 2.39 3.51 -6.98
N GLN A 47 2.60 2.77 -8.08
CA GLN A 47 3.26 1.47 -8.02
C GLN A 47 4.68 1.56 -7.45
N ASN A 48 5.44 2.58 -7.87
CA ASN A 48 6.82 2.78 -7.39
C ASN A 48 6.88 3.30 -5.94
N LEU A 49 5.90 4.10 -5.51
CA LEU A 49 5.75 4.51 -4.11
C LEU A 49 5.41 3.34 -3.18
N LEU A 50 4.56 2.42 -3.65
CA LEU A 50 4.11 1.24 -2.91
C LEU A 50 5.01 0.01 -3.10
N ASN A 51 6.21 0.18 -3.66
CA ASN A 51 7.15 -0.93 -3.82
C ASN A 51 7.49 -1.55 -2.46
N THR A 52 7.32 -2.87 -2.36
CA THR A 52 7.56 -3.63 -1.12
C THR A 52 9.04 -3.69 -0.78
N ASP A 53 9.91 -3.63 -1.78
CA ASP A 53 11.36 -3.55 -1.62
C ASP A 53 11.76 -2.09 -1.32
N PRO A 54 12.28 -1.77 -0.11
CA PRO A 54 12.63 -0.40 0.26
C PRO A 54 13.75 0.18 -0.61
N ASP A 55 14.70 -0.64 -1.07
CA ASP A 55 15.84 -0.19 -1.88
C ASP A 55 15.43 0.20 -3.30
N LYS A 56 14.32 -0.39 -3.78
CA LYS A 56 13.73 -0.09 -5.10
C LYS A 56 12.56 0.87 -5.03
N ARG A 57 12.17 1.32 -3.83
CA ARG A 57 11.08 2.28 -3.65
C ARG A 57 11.55 3.67 -4.06
N TYR A 58 10.67 4.45 -4.66
CA TYR A 58 11.01 5.82 -5.01
C TYR A 58 11.41 6.64 -3.78
N THR A 59 12.54 7.30 -3.90
CA THR A 59 12.98 8.36 -3.00
C THR A 59 12.15 9.62 -3.23
N ILE A 60 12.10 10.51 -2.24
CA ILE A 60 11.38 11.78 -2.37
C ILE A 60 11.88 12.63 -3.56
N GLY A 61 13.19 12.60 -3.85
CA GLY A 61 13.76 13.31 -5.00
C GLY A 61 13.22 12.78 -6.34
N GLN A 62 13.13 11.46 -6.49
CA GLN A 62 12.54 10.83 -7.69
C GLN A 62 11.05 11.15 -7.82
N VAL A 63 10.31 11.22 -6.71
CA VAL A 63 8.89 11.59 -6.71
C VAL A 63 8.68 13.02 -7.19
N LEU A 64 9.48 13.97 -6.69
CA LEU A 64 9.38 15.38 -7.07
C LEU A 64 9.73 15.63 -8.54
N GLN A 65 10.67 14.84 -9.09
CA GLN A 65 11.06 14.91 -10.49
C GLN A 65 10.09 14.16 -11.42
N HIS A 66 9.20 13.32 -10.88
CA HIS A 66 8.28 12.52 -11.69
C HIS A 66 7.35 13.45 -12.50
N PRO A 67 7.12 13.20 -13.81
CA PRO A 67 6.35 14.11 -14.68
C PRO A 67 4.95 14.44 -14.15
N TRP A 68 4.30 13.49 -13.49
CA TRP A 68 3.00 13.70 -12.84
C TRP A 68 3.01 14.80 -11.75
N ILE A 69 4.13 14.94 -11.03
CA ILE A 69 4.31 15.93 -9.96
C ILE A 69 4.96 17.20 -10.51
N ALA A 70 6.04 17.06 -11.28
CA ALA A 70 6.80 18.17 -11.83
C ALA A 70 5.99 19.05 -12.80
N GLN A 71 5.04 18.45 -13.52
CA GLN A 71 4.18 19.14 -14.50
C GLN A 71 2.73 19.24 -14.01
N ASN A 72 2.52 19.46 -12.71
CA ASN A 72 1.18 19.44 -12.10
C ASN A 72 0.15 20.37 -12.80
N THR A 73 0.60 21.45 -13.43
CA THR A 73 -0.24 22.42 -14.16
C THR A 73 -0.69 21.91 -15.52
N ALA A 74 0.02 20.94 -16.11
CA ALA A 74 -0.31 20.31 -17.40
C ALA A 74 -1.16 19.04 -17.25
N VAL A 75 -1.50 18.66 -16.02
CA VAL A 75 -2.30 17.46 -15.72
C VAL A 75 -3.78 17.71 -16.06
N PRO A 76 -4.46 16.78 -16.77
CA PRO A 76 -5.85 16.92 -17.12
C PRO A 76 -6.73 16.97 -15.88
N GLN A 77 -7.68 17.90 -15.87
CA GLN A 77 -8.73 18.03 -14.86
C GLN A 77 -9.79 16.95 -15.02
N THR A 78 -9.36 15.71 -14.82
CA THR A 78 -10.23 14.55 -14.89
C THR A 78 -11.12 14.54 -13.65
N PRO A 79 -12.45 14.51 -13.81
CA PRO A 79 -13.35 14.38 -12.68
C PRO A 79 -13.11 13.03 -11.96
N LEU A 80 -12.83 13.11 -10.67
CA LEU A 80 -12.62 11.95 -9.81
C LEU A 80 -13.91 11.63 -9.04
N CYS A 81 -14.17 10.34 -8.80
CA CYS A 81 -15.30 9.89 -8.00
C CYS A 81 -15.01 9.83 -6.49
N THR A 82 -13.82 10.27 -6.06
CA THR A 82 -13.33 10.12 -4.67
C THR A 82 -14.31 10.67 -3.64
N THR A 83 -14.90 11.84 -3.93
CA THR A 83 -15.88 12.48 -3.04
C THR A 83 -17.17 11.67 -2.87
N ASN A 84 -17.64 11.00 -3.92
CA ASN A 84 -18.83 10.17 -3.85
C ASN A 84 -18.53 8.88 -3.07
N ILE A 85 -17.40 8.21 -3.35
CA ILE A 85 -16.99 7.00 -2.64
C ILE A 85 -16.82 7.28 -1.14
N LEU A 86 -16.17 8.38 -0.77
CA LEU A 86 -15.97 8.75 0.64
C LEU A 86 -17.29 9.05 1.37
N LYS A 87 -18.33 9.49 0.66
CA LYS A 87 -19.68 9.70 1.23
C LYS A 87 -20.47 8.39 1.36
N GLU A 88 -20.30 7.46 0.42
CA GLU A 88 -20.97 6.16 0.43
C GLU A 88 -20.35 5.20 1.47
N GLU A 89 -19.03 5.24 1.64
CA GLU A 89 -18.27 4.34 2.52
C GLU A 89 -17.84 5.00 3.85
N VAL A 90 -18.61 5.97 4.36
CA VAL A 90 -18.28 6.70 5.62
C VAL A 90 -18.11 5.74 6.80
N GLU A 91 -18.96 4.73 6.91
CA GLU A 91 -18.88 3.73 7.99
C GLU A 91 -17.61 2.88 7.91
N ASN A 92 -17.19 2.51 6.69
CA ASN A 92 -15.96 1.74 6.45
C ASN A 92 -14.69 2.59 6.61
N TRP A 93 -14.79 3.92 6.69
CA TRP A 93 -13.64 4.80 6.77
C TRP A 93 -12.82 4.61 8.05
N VAL A 94 -13.48 4.21 9.15
CA VAL A 94 -12.83 3.88 10.42
C VAL A 94 -11.91 2.67 10.23
N ASP A 95 -12.42 1.58 9.66
CA ASP A 95 -11.65 0.37 9.39
C ASP A 95 -10.45 0.63 8.47
N VAL A 96 -10.64 1.48 7.45
CA VAL A 96 -9.57 1.86 6.52
C VAL A 96 -8.45 2.59 7.25
N LYS A 97 -8.77 3.51 8.16
CA LYS A 97 -7.78 4.21 8.98
C LYS A 97 -7.01 3.26 9.88
N GLU A 98 -7.71 2.39 10.60
CA GLU A 98 -7.08 1.42 11.50
C GLU A 98 -6.13 0.47 10.75
N GLU A 99 -6.49 0.03 9.55
CA GLU A 99 -5.61 -0.83 8.75
C GLU A 99 -4.40 -0.07 8.21
N ILE A 100 -4.54 1.22 7.85
CA ILE A 100 -3.41 2.08 7.47
C ILE A 100 -2.44 2.21 8.65
N ASP A 101 -2.94 2.51 9.85
CA ASP A 101 -2.12 2.67 11.04
C ASP A 101 -1.38 1.37 11.39
N ARG A 102 -2.08 0.23 11.33
CA ARG A 102 -1.48 -1.11 11.51
C ARG A 102 -0.37 -1.37 10.49
N ALA A 103 -0.63 -1.10 9.21
CA ALA A 103 0.34 -1.34 8.13
C ALA A 103 1.58 -0.43 8.24
N ILE A 104 1.43 0.79 8.76
CA ILE A 104 2.54 1.70 9.03
C ILE A 104 3.40 1.17 10.17
N ALA A 105 2.77 0.75 11.27
CA ALA A 105 3.48 0.18 12.43
C ALA A 105 4.31 -1.05 12.02
N GLU A 106 3.74 -1.99 11.26
CA GLU A 106 4.44 -3.20 10.80
C GLU A 106 5.64 -2.91 9.87
N ARG A 107 5.61 -1.81 9.12
CA ARG A 107 6.64 -1.48 8.13
C ARG A 107 7.76 -0.60 8.68
N ARG A 108 7.57 0.01 9.84
CA ARG A 108 8.60 0.79 10.52
C ARG A 108 9.45 -0.16 11.36
N ILE A 109 10.75 0.13 11.42
CA ILE A 109 11.64 -0.55 12.35
C ILE A 109 11.54 0.22 13.66
N ASP A 110 11.06 -0.44 14.72
CA ASP A 110 11.04 0.15 16.05
C ASP A 110 12.48 0.21 16.58
N GLU A 111 12.94 1.41 16.95
CA GLU A 111 14.30 1.63 17.49
C GLU A 111 14.50 0.97 18.87
N GLU A 112 13.42 0.71 19.60
CA GLU A 112 13.41 0.10 20.93
C GLU A 112 13.22 -1.43 20.92
N GLN A 113 13.64 -2.12 19.85
CA GLN A 113 13.54 -3.58 19.82
C GLN A 113 14.50 -4.24 20.80
N ILE A 114 13.95 -5.09 21.68
CA ILE A 114 14.73 -5.94 22.57
C ILE A 114 15.62 -6.85 21.73
N GLN A 115 16.94 -6.70 21.87
CA GLN A 115 17.86 -7.61 21.23
C GLN A 115 17.77 -8.98 21.90
N LEU A 116 17.39 -9.99 21.11
CA LEU A 116 17.32 -11.36 21.60
C LEU A 116 18.71 -11.85 21.99
N LYS A 117 18.84 -12.35 23.23
CA LYS A 117 20.05 -13.02 23.70
C LYS A 117 20.32 -14.24 22.81
N ASN A 118 21.60 -14.55 22.61
CA ASN A 118 22.01 -15.79 21.96
C ASN A 118 21.33 -16.99 22.65
N VAL A 119 20.86 -17.97 21.87
CA VAL A 119 20.13 -19.14 22.38
C VAL A 119 20.87 -19.85 23.51
N ARG A 120 22.21 -19.91 23.45
CA ARG A 120 23.04 -20.51 24.50
C ARG A 120 22.97 -19.74 25.83
N ALA A 121 22.97 -18.40 25.77
CA ALA A 121 22.89 -17.50 26.91
C ALA A 121 21.44 -17.18 27.37
N SER A 122 20.45 -17.53 26.57
CA SER A 122 19.04 -17.35 26.90
C SER A 122 18.55 -18.44 27.88
N SER A 123 17.68 -18.05 28.82
CA SER A 123 16.96 -18.96 29.71
C SER A 123 15.47 -18.70 29.65
N ASN A 124 14.68 -19.75 29.43
CA ASN A 124 13.24 -19.76 29.60
C ASN A 124 12.75 -21.20 29.87
N LYS A 125 11.55 -21.33 30.44
CA LYS A 125 10.95 -22.62 30.84
C LYS A 125 10.92 -23.66 29.72
N LEU A 126 10.74 -23.25 28.46
CA LEU A 126 10.71 -24.16 27.32
C LEU A 126 12.10 -24.67 26.96
N LEU A 127 13.10 -23.78 26.94
CA LEU A 127 14.50 -24.13 26.65
C LEU A 127 15.06 -25.06 27.73
N GLU A 128 14.77 -24.82 29.00
CA GLU A 128 15.18 -25.69 30.11
C GLU A 128 14.58 -27.10 29.96
N ARG A 129 13.28 -27.20 29.70
CA ARG A 129 12.62 -28.49 29.44
C ARG A 129 13.25 -29.25 28.28
N ARG A 130 13.59 -28.57 27.17
CA ARG A 130 14.22 -29.20 26.00
C ARG A 130 15.67 -29.61 26.24
N ARG A 131 16.43 -28.85 27.04
CA ARG A 131 17.81 -29.22 27.43
C ARG A 131 17.84 -30.42 28.37
N ASN A 132 16.82 -30.57 29.22
CA ASN A 132 16.73 -31.64 30.21
C ASN A 132 16.07 -32.92 29.68
N LYS A 133 15.45 -32.87 28.50
CA LYS A 133 14.95 -34.05 27.79
C LYS A 133 16.14 -34.74 27.11
N LYS A 134 16.90 -35.50 27.89
CA LYS A 134 17.77 -36.56 27.36
C LYS A 134 16.92 -37.79 27.03
#